data_AF-A0AAD6AS12-F1
#
_entry.id   AF-A0AAD6AS12-F1
#
_cell.length_a   1.000
_cell.length_b   1.000
_cell.length_c   1.000
_cell.angle_alpha   90.00
_cell.angle_beta   90.00
_cell.angle_gamma   90.00
#
_symmetry.space_group_name_H-M   'P 1'
#
loop_
_entity.id
_entity.type
_entity.pdbx_description
1 polymer ?
#
loop_
_entity_poly.entity_id
_entity_poly.type
_entity_poly.pdbx_seq_one_letter_code
_entity_poly.pdbx_strand_id
1 'polypeptide(L)'
;MERTFSYRRQEVVQDKPLVADFKSRWPALFEMSEINREFMRITTVPLTSKFLSQLDECSDQLVKVFINKGGAAGKEIRSTIAVMDRSDDIEVRRECILKCLCTYLHEDSGKLVGEYLSMLERQC
;
A
#
# COMPACT_ATOMS: atom_id res chain seq x y z
N MET A 1 19.84 6.59 9.83
CA MET A 1 18.75 7.36 10.49
C MET A 1 18.44 6.89 11.93
N GLU A 2 19.36 6.23 12.64
CA GLU A 2 19.09 5.79 14.02
C GLU A 2 19.02 6.93 15.02
N ARG A 3 19.88 7.94 14.88
CA ARG A 3 19.98 9.08 15.79
C ARG A 3 18.73 9.98 15.81
N THR A 4 17.83 9.83 14.84
CA THR A 4 16.62 10.67 14.70
C THR A 4 15.32 9.90 14.98
N PHE A 5 15.39 8.62 15.37
CA PHE A 5 14.20 7.81 15.68
C PHE A 5 13.32 8.43 16.78
N SER A 6 13.92 8.76 17.92
CA SER A 6 13.20 9.32 19.08
C SER A 6 12.48 10.62 18.72
N TYR A 7 13.16 11.48 17.96
CA TYR A 7 12.63 12.78 17.54
C TYR A 7 11.49 12.63 16.53
N ARG A 8 11.63 11.75 15.53
CA ARG A 8 10.54 11.43 14.58
C ARG A 8 9.30 10.88 15.28
N ARG A 9 9.49 9.92 16.20
CA ARG A 9 8.36 9.35 16.95
C ARG A 9 7.68 10.40 17.82
N GLN A 10 8.45 11.27 18.46
CA GLN A 10 7.90 12.38 19.24
C GLN A 10 7.04 13.29 18.36
N GLU A 11 7.56 13.71 17.21
CA GLU A 11 6.84 14.55 16.26
C GLU A 11 5.55 13.89 15.75
N VAL A 12 5.60 12.62 15.33
CA VAL A 12 4.40 11.89 14.84
C VAL A 12 3.34 11.74 15.93
N VAL A 13 3.76 11.38 17.15
CA VAL A 13 2.81 11.05 18.24
C VAL A 13 2.29 12.29 18.96
N GLN A 14 3.16 13.28 19.19
CA GLN A 14 2.83 14.49 19.94
C GLN A 14 2.36 15.61 19.00
N ASP A 15 3.18 15.96 18.01
CA ASP A 15 2.96 17.16 17.18
C ASP A 15 1.93 16.91 16.08
N LYS A 16 1.72 15.64 15.68
CA LYS A 16 0.74 15.21 14.67
C LYS A 16 0.74 16.12 13.42
N PRO A 17 1.91 16.32 12.80
CA PRO A 17 2.04 17.26 11.69
C PRO A 17 1.22 16.81 10.48
N LEU A 18 0.95 17.76 9.57
CA LEU A 18 0.43 17.40 8.26
C LEU A 18 1.41 16.47 7.54
N VAL A 19 0.89 15.53 6.75
CA VAL A 19 1.72 14.58 5.98
C VAL A 19 2.71 15.31 5.08
N ALA A 20 2.32 16.46 4.51
CA ALA A 20 3.21 17.31 3.71
C ALA A 20 4.43 17.82 4.51
N ASP A 21 4.21 18.30 5.73
CA ASP A 21 5.27 18.83 6.61
C ASP A 21 6.14 17.72 7.20
N PHE A 22 5.55 16.55 7.45
CA PHE A 22 6.30 15.37 7.87
C PHE A 22 7.22 14.88 6.74
N LYS A 23 6.70 14.86 5.51
CA LYS A 23 7.44 14.45 4.31
C LYS A 23 8.57 15.40 3.95
N SER A 24 8.39 16.71 4.09
CA SER A 24 9.46 17.68 3.82
C SER A 24 10.65 17.52 4.79
N ARG A 25 10.36 17.19 6.06
CA ARG A 25 11.38 16.97 7.10
C ARG A 25 12.01 15.58 7.06
N TRP A 26 11.22 14.56 6.75
CA TRP A 26 11.63 13.15 6.75
C TRP A 26 11.36 12.49 5.39
N PRO A 27 11.94 13.00 4.29
CA PRO A 27 11.65 12.49 2.96
C PRO A 27 12.01 11.01 2.81
N ALA A 28 13.06 10.58 3.51
CA ALA A 28 13.50 9.20 3.47
C ALA A 28 12.50 8.23 4.14
N LEU A 29 11.65 8.68 5.06
CA LEU A 29 10.54 7.84 5.57
C LEU A 29 9.45 7.56 4.53
N PHE A 30 9.60 8.06 3.31
CA PHE A 30 8.76 7.72 2.18
C PHE A 30 9.50 6.80 1.18
N GLU A 31 10.71 6.35 1.52
CA GLU A 31 11.43 5.29 0.83
C GLU A 31 11.08 3.92 1.43
N MET A 32 10.89 2.92 0.56
CA MET A 32 10.44 1.59 0.99
C MET A 32 11.40 0.92 2.00
N SER A 33 12.71 1.08 1.83
CA SER A 33 13.75 0.50 2.70
C SER A 33 13.70 1.09 4.11
N GLU A 34 13.47 2.40 4.20
CA GLU A 34 13.40 3.16 5.44
C GLU A 34 12.11 2.90 6.21
N ILE A 35 10.98 2.84 5.50
CA ILE A 35 9.69 2.43 6.09
C ILE A 35 9.81 1.02 6.68
N ASN A 36 10.38 0.07 5.92
CA ASN A 36 10.60 -1.29 6.40
C ASN A 36 11.45 -1.32 7.68
N ARG A 37 12.55 -0.56 7.70
CA ARG A 37 13.45 -0.51 8.86
C ARG A 37 12.79 0.13 10.07
N GLU A 38 12.01 1.20 9.86
CA GLU A 38 11.30 1.87 10.93
C GLU A 38 10.20 0.99 11.53
N PHE A 39 9.40 0.34 10.67
CA PHE A 39 8.36 -0.59 11.09
C PHE A 39 8.96 -1.76 11.86
N MET A 40 10.05 -2.35 11.37
CA MET A 40 10.77 -3.42 12.06
C MET A 40 11.29 -2.97 13.43
N ARG A 41 11.83 -1.75 13.53
CA ARG A 41 12.31 -1.21 14.81
C ARG A 41 11.18 -1.05 15.84
N ILE A 42 9.99 -0.63 15.40
CA ILE A 42 8.85 -0.38 16.29
C ILE A 42 8.15 -1.67 16.69
N THR A 43 7.92 -2.57 15.71
CA THR A 43 7.02 -3.72 15.87
C THR A 43 7.75 -5.04 16.01
N THR A 44 9.06 -5.08 15.74
CA THR A 44 9.90 -6.28 15.59
C THR A 44 9.43 -7.26 14.51
N VAL A 45 8.58 -6.80 13.58
CA VAL A 45 8.01 -7.59 12.50
C VAL A 45 8.50 -7.07 11.13
N PRO A 46 8.89 -7.95 10.19
CA PRO A 46 9.25 -7.53 8.83
C PRO A 46 8.00 -7.08 8.05
N LEU A 47 7.90 -5.78 7.76
CA LEU A 47 6.70 -5.17 7.17
C LEU A 47 6.30 -5.84 5.84
N THR A 48 7.16 -5.84 4.82
CA THR A 48 6.78 -6.36 3.50
C THR A 48 6.33 -7.82 3.55
N SER A 49 7.10 -8.69 4.21
CA SER A 49 6.74 -10.12 4.32
C SER A 49 5.45 -10.34 5.12
N LYS A 50 5.26 -9.61 6.23
CA LYS A 50 4.03 -9.71 7.01
C LYS A 50 2.84 -9.18 6.25
N PHE A 51 2.97 -8.04 5.57
CA PHE A 51 1.91 -7.46 4.76
C PHE A 51 1.46 -8.42 3.66
N LEU A 52 2.41 -8.95 2.88
CA LEU A 52 2.09 -9.89 1.79
C LEU A 52 1.45 -11.18 2.30
N SER A 53 1.94 -11.75 3.40
CA SER A 53 1.31 -12.94 3.98
C SER A 53 -0.11 -12.68 4.50
N GLN A 54 -0.36 -11.53 5.12
CA GLN A 54 -1.72 -11.16 5.54
C GLN A 54 -2.64 -10.84 4.36
N LEU A 55 -2.11 -10.23 3.29
CA LEU A 55 -2.85 -10.00 2.06
C LEU A 55 -3.28 -11.34 1.44
N ASP A 56 -2.38 -12.32 1.40
CA ASP A 56 -2.66 -13.66 0.89
C ASP A 56 -3.72 -14.39 1.72
N GLU A 57 -3.65 -14.28 3.04
CA GLU A 57 -4.57 -14.90 3.99
C GLU A 57 -5.98 -14.29 3.92
N CYS A 58 -6.07 -12.99 3.64
CA CYS A 58 -7.33 -12.27 3.50
C CYS A 58 -7.91 -12.29 2.07
N SER A 59 -7.14 -12.72 1.07
CA SER A 59 -7.50 -12.58 -0.37
C SER A 59 -8.88 -13.16 -0.69
N ASP A 60 -9.17 -14.38 -0.24
CA ASP A 60 -10.44 -15.05 -0.54
C ASP A 60 -11.65 -14.32 0.08
N GLN A 61 -11.46 -13.70 1.25
CA GLN A 61 -12.50 -12.90 1.89
C GLN A 61 -12.71 -11.57 1.17
N LEU A 62 -11.62 -10.94 0.73
CA LEU A 62 -11.67 -9.71 -0.07
C LEU A 62 -12.39 -9.95 -1.41
N VAL A 63 -12.12 -11.05 -2.10
CA VAL A 63 -12.82 -11.43 -3.34
C VAL A 63 -14.32 -11.51 -3.10
N LYS A 64 -14.77 -12.16 -2.03
CA LYS A 64 -16.20 -12.25 -1.67
C LYS A 64 -16.84 -10.88 -1.45
N VAL A 65 -16.10 -9.93 -0.89
CA VAL A 65 -16.57 -8.53 -0.73
C VAL A 65 -16.65 -7.84 -2.09
N PHE A 66 -15.62 -7.99 -2.93
CA PHE A 66 -15.52 -7.32 -4.21
C PHE A 66 -16.61 -7.74 -5.20
N ILE A 67 -16.94 -9.04 -5.29
CA ILE A 67 -17.93 -9.55 -6.24
C ILE A 67 -19.34 -8.99 -6.00
N ASN A 68 -19.64 -8.56 -4.77
CA ASN A 68 -20.92 -7.95 -4.43
C ASN A 68 -21.05 -6.49 -4.90
N LYS A 69 -19.96 -5.88 -5.39
CA LYS A 69 -19.98 -4.51 -5.94
C LYS A 69 -20.76 -4.51 -7.26
N GLY A 70 -21.77 -3.63 -7.34
CA GLY A 70 -22.55 -3.37 -8.54
C GLY A 70 -21.96 -2.26 -9.43
N GLY A 71 -22.67 -1.94 -10.51
CA GLY A 71 -22.35 -0.81 -11.39
C GLY A 71 -21.05 -0.96 -12.19
N ALA A 72 -20.50 0.18 -12.61
CA ALA A 72 -19.26 0.24 -13.41
C ALA A 72 -18.06 -0.36 -12.66
N ALA A 73 -17.84 0.04 -11.40
CA ALA A 73 -16.77 -0.50 -10.55
C ALA A 73 -16.88 -2.03 -10.39
N GLY A 74 -18.09 -2.57 -10.22
CA GLY A 74 -18.31 -4.01 -10.18
C GLY A 74 -17.94 -4.74 -11.47
N LYS A 75 -18.14 -4.11 -12.63
CA LYS A 75 -17.76 -4.68 -13.93
C LYS A 75 -16.24 -4.75 -14.08
N GLU A 76 -15.53 -3.70 -13.66
CA GLU A 76 -14.06 -3.66 -13.65
C GLU A 76 -13.48 -4.71 -12.70
N ILE A 77 -14.00 -4.80 -11.47
CA ILE A 77 -13.62 -5.82 -10.49
C ILE A 77 -13.76 -7.23 -11.06
N ARG A 78 -14.89 -7.55 -11.71
CA ARG A 78 -15.09 -8.88 -12.34
C ARG A 78 -14.09 -9.15 -13.46
N SER A 79 -13.72 -8.14 -14.24
CA SER A 79 -12.69 -8.27 -15.26
C SER A 79 -11.32 -8.59 -14.65
N THR A 80 -10.96 -7.92 -13.55
CA THR A 80 -9.69 -8.16 -12.85
C THR A 80 -9.66 -9.54 -12.19
N ILE A 81 -10.75 -9.98 -11.56
CA ILE A 81 -10.86 -11.34 -11.01
C ILE A 81 -10.73 -12.41 -12.11
N ALA A 82 -11.30 -12.19 -13.29
CA ALA A 82 -11.15 -13.13 -14.40
C ALA A 82 -9.70 -13.24 -14.93
N VAL A 83 -8.86 -12.21 -14.73
CA VAL A 83 -7.41 -12.29 -15.02
C VAL A 83 -6.71 -13.09 -13.93
N MET A 84 -7.05 -12.84 -12.66
CA MET A 84 -6.54 -13.57 -11.52
C MET A 84 -6.80 -15.09 -11.63
N ASP A 85 -8.02 -15.49 -12.00
CA ASP A 85 -8.40 -16.91 -12.13
C ASP A 85 -7.69 -17.66 -13.27
N ARG A 86 -6.99 -16.95 -14.17
CA ARG A 86 -6.24 -17.55 -15.30
C ARG A 86 -4.76 -17.75 -14.99
N SER A 87 -4.30 -17.35 -13.81
CA SER A 87 -2.90 -17.35 -13.42
C SER A 87 -2.72 -17.91 -12.01
N ASP A 88 -1.89 -18.94 -11.88
CA ASP A 88 -1.51 -19.48 -10.56
C ASP A 88 -0.36 -18.70 -9.90
N ASP A 89 0.12 -17.61 -10.54
CA ASP A 89 1.15 -16.74 -9.98
C ASP A 89 0.61 -15.89 -8.80
N ILE A 90 1.25 -16.05 -7.65
CA ILE A 90 0.92 -15.33 -6.41
C ILE A 90 1.05 -13.82 -6.54
N GLU A 91 2.02 -13.33 -7.33
CA GLU A 91 2.21 -11.89 -7.51
C GLU A 91 1.11 -11.30 -8.39
N VAL A 92 0.67 -12.02 -9.42
CA VAL A 92 -0.51 -11.64 -10.23
C VAL A 92 -1.75 -11.60 -9.35
N ARG A 93 -1.91 -12.56 -8.44
CA ARG A 93 -3.03 -12.58 -7.49
C ARG A 93 -3.00 -11.34 -6.59
N ARG A 94 -1.87 -11.05 -5.96
CA ARG A 94 -1.71 -9.88 -5.08
C ARG A 94 -1.96 -8.57 -5.82
N GLU A 95 -1.44 -8.43 -7.03
CA GLU A 95 -1.69 -7.26 -7.89
C GLU A 95 -3.19 -7.10 -8.18
N CYS A 96 -3.88 -8.18 -8.55
CA CYS A 96 -5.31 -8.16 -8.84
C CYS A 96 -6.15 -7.77 -7.60
N ILE A 97 -5.81 -8.31 -6.43
CA ILE A 97 -6.47 -7.96 -5.16
C ILE A 97 -6.30 -6.48 -4.84
N LEU A 98 -5.08 -5.94 -4.97
CA LEU A 98 -4.80 -4.52 -4.71
C LEU A 98 -5.54 -3.61 -5.71
N LYS A 99 -5.57 -3.97 -7.00
CA LYS A 99 -6.35 -3.24 -8.01
C LYS A 99 -7.85 -3.24 -7.69
N CYS A 100 -8.40 -4.41 -7.34
CA CYS A 100 -9.80 -4.52 -6.95
C CYS A 100 -10.12 -3.67 -5.70
N LEU A 101 -9.20 -3.60 -4.73
CA LEU A 101 -9.35 -2.77 -3.55
C LEU A 101 -9.44 -1.28 -3.91
N CYS A 102 -8.55 -0.77 -4.76
CA CYS A 102 -8.61 0.62 -5.24
C CYS A 102 -9.96 0.89 -5.93
N THR A 103 -10.36 0.05 -6.89
CA THR A 103 -11.65 0.20 -7.59
C THR A 103 -12.84 0.13 -6.62
N TYR A 104 -12.78 -0.73 -5.61
CA TYR A 104 -13.84 -0.89 -4.62
C TYR A 104 -14.03 0.38 -3.76
N LEU A 105 -12.92 1.04 -3.40
CA LEU A 105 -12.86 2.30 -2.67
C LEU A 105 -13.09 3.55 -3.54
N HIS A 106 -13.33 3.36 -4.84
CA HIS A 106 -13.45 4.45 -5.83
C HIS A 106 -12.15 5.26 -6.00
N GLU A 107 -11.01 4.61 -5.78
CA GLU A 107 -9.69 5.16 -6.02
C GLU A 107 -9.19 4.74 -7.42
N ASP A 108 -8.52 5.67 -8.08
CA ASP A 108 -7.86 5.40 -9.36
C ASP A 108 -6.47 4.82 -9.10
N SER A 109 -6.32 3.52 -9.33
CA SER A 109 -5.04 2.82 -9.17
C SER A 109 -3.93 3.38 -10.06
N GLY A 110 -4.25 3.86 -11.27
CA GLY A 110 -3.29 4.47 -12.18
C GLY A 110 -2.83 5.83 -11.69
N LYS A 111 -3.74 6.62 -11.10
CA LYS A 111 -3.40 7.87 -10.43
C LYS A 111 -2.53 7.64 -9.20
N LEU A 112 -2.87 6.65 -8.37
CA LEU A 112 -2.09 6.33 -7.16
C LEU A 112 -0.66 5.89 -7.50
N VAL A 113 -0.52 5.00 -8.48
CA VAL A 113 0.80 4.55 -8.97
C VAL A 113 1.53 5.69 -9.68
N GLY A 114 0.84 6.50 -10.48
CA GLY A 114 1.41 7.66 -11.16
C GLY A 114 1.91 8.73 -10.19
N GLU A 115 1.17 9.01 -9.12
CA GLU A 115 1.61 9.91 -8.05
C GLU A 115 2.90 9.40 -7.40
N TYR A 116 2.97 8.11 -7.09
CA TYR A 116 4.19 7.48 -6.55
C TYR A 116 5.37 7.57 -7.53
N LEU A 117 5.18 7.23 -8.81
CA LEU A 117 6.23 7.29 -9.82
C LEU A 117 6.71 8.73 -10.05
N SER A 118 5.79 9.69 -10.14
CA SER A 118 6.14 11.11 -10.26
C SER A 118 6.89 11.66 -9.04
N MET A 119 6.69 11.06 -7.86
CA MET A 119 7.46 11.40 -6.66
C MET A 119 8.89 10.87 -6.73
N LEU A 120 9.10 9.69 -7.32
CA LEU A 120 10.44 9.13 -7.53
C LEU A 120 11.24 9.97 -8.55
N GLU A 121 10.59 10.42 -9.63
CA GLU A 121 11.23 11.25 -10.66
C GLU A 121 11.69 12.61 -10.14
N ARG A 122 11.03 13.17 -9.12
CA ARG A 122 11.39 14.47 -8.50
C ARG A 122 12.52 14.36 -7.48
N GLN A 123 12.99 13.16 -7.17
CA GLN A 123 14.10 12.91 -6.25
C GLN A 123 15.43 12.67 -6.98
N CYS A 124 15.45 12.71 -8.32
CA CYS A 124 16.65 12.69 -9.16
C CYS A 124 17.10 14.10 -9.60
#